data_AF-A0A1F6KLH2-F1
#
_entry.id   AF-A0A1F6KLH2-F1
#
_cell.length_a   1.000
_cell.length_b   1.000
_cell.length_c   1.000
_cell.angle_alpha   90.00
_cell.angle_beta   90.00
_cell.angle_gamma   90.00
#
_symmetry.space_group_name_H-M   'P 1'
#
loop_
_entity.id
_entity.type
_entity.pdbx_description
1 polymer ?
#
loop_
_entity_poly.entity_id
_entity_poly.type
_entity_poly.pdbx_seq_one_letter_code
_entity_poly.pdbx_strand_id
1 'polypeptide(L)'
;MSKYSRKKIYKKVGRLIRRKGLEILLIFLIVIASFLSGILFNKLNSLEKNITSNSPINFVSSEDLSKIQNKVLKDKYIFKIKWGDLGKRMVEDGVIDKVKLAQAIGGEDELPKDLDKYFTGDQNKIEVNQGNAQFWVDVLWGLGLANKNKILEEGDMMMEDDASIFASTGGWSLGAGDPMDHYSRHSYITLSEEQQKTVSEIAGSIYRPCCGNSTAFPDCNHGMAMLGLIELMVSQNFSKDEIYKTALAFNTYWFPQTYLDSALYLQKNGKDYEKVSPKELLSENFSSAMGSQTISEEVGQVQWPAFGNGGSCGA
;
A
#
# COMPACT_ATOMS: atom_id res chain seq x y z
N MET A 1 5.07 -80.78 0.58
CA MET A 1 5.19 -79.94 -0.64
C MET A 1 6.55 -79.25 -0.68
N SER A 2 7.33 -79.50 -1.74
CA SER A 2 8.80 -79.36 -1.86
C SER A 2 9.38 -77.92 -1.73
N LYS A 3 10.62 -77.82 -1.20
CA LYS A 3 11.51 -76.62 -1.23
C LYS A 3 11.65 -76.00 -2.64
N TYR A 4 11.41 -76.78 -3.71
CA TYR A 4 11.36 -76.30 -5.10
C TYR A 4 10.16 -75.39 -5.42
N SER A 5 9.03 -75.54 -4.73
CA SER A 5 7.80 -74.78 -5.02
C SER A 5 7.89 -73.32 -4.52
N ARG A 6 8.49 -73.10 -3.33
CA ARG A 6 8.63 -71.76 -2.75
C ARG A 6 9.55 -70.85 -3.59
N LYS A 7 10.67 -71.37 -4.11
CA LYS A 7 11.63 -70.60 -4.93
C LYS A 7 11.03 -70.06 -6.23
N LYS A 8 10.07 -70.79 -6.82
CA LYS A 8 9.36 -70.40 -8.05
C LYS A 8 8.33 -69.28 -7.79
N ILE A 9 7.69 -69.28 -6.62
CA ILE A 9 6.73 -68.25 -6.19
C ILE A 9 7.45 -66.92 -5.91
N TYR A 10 8.54 -66.93 -5.13
CA TYR A 10 9.32 -65.71 -4.87
C TYR A 10 9.90 -65.07 -6.15
N LYS A 11 10.35 -65.88 -7.12
CA LYS A 11 10.83 -65.38 -8.41
C LYS A 11 9.71 -64.80 -9.29
N LYS A 12 8.47 -65.31 -9.16
CA LYS A 12 7.29 -64.83 -9.89
C LYS A 12 6.73 -63.54 -9.28
N VAL A 13 6.69 -63.45 -7.95
CA VAL A 13 6.29 -62.23 -7.20
C VAL A 13 7.30 -61.10 -7.41
N GLY A 14 8.61 -61.37 -7.35
CA GLY A 14 9.63 -60.35 -7.62
C GLY A 14 9.59 -59.80 -9.06
N ARG A 15 9.25 -60.61 -10.06
CA ARG A 15 9.02 -60.12 -11.43
C ARG A 15 7.75 -59.29 -11.55
N LEU A 16 6.69 -59.63 -10.84
CA LEU A 16 5.42 -58.89 -10.83
C LEU A 16 5.58 -57.51 -10.16
N ILE A 17 6.30 -57.45 -9.03
CA ILE A 17 6.61 -56.20 -8.32
C ILE A 17 7.52 -55.31 -9.18
N ARG A 18 8.53 -55.89 -9.85
CA ARG A 18 9.42 -55.14 -10.75
C ARG A 18 8.69 -54.60 -11.99
N ARG A 19 7.71 -55.33 -12.52
CA ARG A 19 6.88 -54.88 -13.65
C ARG A 19 5.91 -53.78 -13.25
N LYS A 20 5.21 -53.92 -12.12
CA LYS A 20 4.34 -52.87 -11.57
C LYS A 20 5.12 -51.61 -11.15
N GLY A 21 6.32 -51.77 -10.60
CA GLY A 21 7.21 -50.64 -10.30
C GLY A 21 7.68 -49.89 -11.56
N LEU A 22 7.91 -50.61 -12.66
CA LEU A 22 8.23 -49.99 -13.96
C LEU A 22 7.04 -49.24 -14.54
N GLU A 23 5.83 -49.80 -14.42
CA GLU A 23 4.57 -49.15 -14.86
C GLU A 23 4.29 -47.87 -14.05
N ILE A 24 4.50 -47.89 -12.72
CA ILE A 24 4.35 -46.70 -11.86
C ILE A 24 5.40 -45.64 -12.21
N LEU A 25 6.66 -46.03 -12.46
CA LEU A 25 7.72 -45.10 -12.86
C LEU A 25 7.38 -44.41 -14.20
N LEU A 26 6.85 -45.17 -15.17
CA LEU A 26 6.43 -44.62 -16.46
C LEU A 26 5.28 -43.63 -16.33
N ILE A 27 4.27 -43.92 -15.49
CA ILE A 27 3.18 -42.98 -15.21
C ILE A 27 3.72 -41.71 -14.57
N PHE A 28 4.62 -41.82 -13.60
CA PHE A 28 5.21 -40.66 -12.94
C PHE A 28 6.02 -39.78 -13.91
N LEU A 29 6.78 -40.39 -14.82
CA LEU A 29 7.51 -39.65 -15.87
C LEU A 29 6.56 -38.93 -16.85
N ILE A 30 5.42 -39.54 -17.20
CA ILE A 30 4.40 -38.90 -18.05
C ILE A 30 3.76 -37.70 -17.35
N VAL A 31 3.47 -37.81 -16.05
CA VAL A 31 2.92 -36.69 -15.25
C VAL A 31 3.92 -35.55 -15.17
N ILE A 32 5.20 -35.83 -14.91
CA ILE A 32 6.26 -34.81 -14.90
C ILE A 32 6.41 -34.16 -16.28
N ALA A 33 6.43 -34.96 -17.35
CA ALA A 33 6.53 -34.42 -18.71
C ALA A 33 5.33 -33.52 -19.05
N SER A 34 4.12 -33.89 -18.63
CA SER A 34 2.91 -33.08 -18.81
C SER A 34 2.97 -31.77 -18.03
N PHE A 35 3.46 -31.82 -16.78
CA PHE A 35 3.66 -30.63 -15.94
C PHE A 35 4.71 -29.68 -16.52
N LEU A 36 5.87 -30.20 -16.95
CA LEU A 36 6.92 -29.41 -17.59
C LEU A 36 6.46 -28.83 -18.94
N SER A 37 5.68 -29.59 -19.71
CA SER A 37 5.08 -29.11 -20.96
C SER A 37 4.08 -27.98 -20.70
N GLY A 38 3.29 -28.06 -19.63
CA GLY A 38 2.40 -26.97 -19.20
C GLY A 38 3.15 -25.68 -18.79
N ILE A 39 4.26 -25.82 -18.07
CA ILE A 39 5.14 -24.68 -17.73
C ILE A 39 5.74 -24.07 -19.00
N LEU A 40 6.22 -24.90 -19.93
CA LEU A 40 6.80 -24.45 -21.19
C LEU A 40 5.75 -23.77 -22.08
N PHE A 41 4.53 -24.32 -22.15
CA PHE A 41 3.41 -23.75 -22.89
C PHE A 41 2.97 -22.40 -22.30
N ASN A 42 2.91 -22.27 -20.96
CA ASN A 42 2.64 -20.98 -20.31
C ASN A 42 3.74 -19.95 -20.59
N LYS A 43 5.02 -20.38 -20.60
CA LYS A 43 6.14 -19.48 -20.92
C LYS A 43 6.12 -19.06 -22.39
N LEU A 44 5.81 -19.97 -23.31
CA LEU A 44 5.62 -19.69 -24.74
C LEU A 44 4.42 -18.76 -24.98
N ASN A 45 3.27 -19.00 -24.34
CA ASN A 45 2.12 -18.08 -24.40
C ASN A 45 2.43 -16.70 -23.79
N SER A 46 3.26 -16.63 -22.74
CA SER A 46 3.70 -15.33 -22.20
C SER A 46 4.64 -14.60 -23.16
N LEU A 47 5.51 -15.34 -23.86
CA LEU A 47 6.41 -14.79 -24.87
C LEU A 47 5.64 -14.36 -26.11
N GLU A 48 4.66 -15.14 -26.55
CA GLU A 48 3.78 -14.79 -27.66
C GLU A 48 2.89 -13.60 -27.30
N LYS A 49 2.33 -13.53 -26.08
CA LYS A 49 1.69 -12.30 -25.58
C LYS A 49 2.65 -11.12 -25.57
N ASN A 50 3.91 -11.28 -25.19
CA ASN A 50 4.89 -10.18 -25.22
C ASN A 50 5.29 -9.76 -26.65
N ILE A 51 5.29 -10.68 -27.62
CA ILE A 51 5.62 -10.41 -29.03
C ILE A 51 4.39 -9.89 -29.81
N THR A 52 3.19 -10.28 -29.41
CA THR A 52 1.90 -9.83 -29.99
C THR A 52 1.24 -8.69 -29.21
N SER A 53 1.84 -8.25 -28.10
CA SER A 53 1.57 -6.95 -27.45
C SER A 53 2.13 -5.80 -28.31
N ASN A 54 1.84 -5.82 -29.60
CA ASN A 54 1.49 -4.60 -30.31
C ASN A 54 0.06 -4.23 -29.89
N SER A 55 -0.15 -3.97 -28.59
CA SER A 55 -1.17 -3.01 -28.21
C SER A 55 -0.85 -1.76 -29.03
N PRO A 56 -1.83 -1.15 -29.73
CA PRO A 56 -1.56 0.15 -30.32
C PRO A 56 -1.04 1.01 -29.17
N ILE A 57 0.21 1.50 -29.30
CA ILE A 57 0.68 2.56 -28.43
C ILE A 57 -0.31 3.68 -28.72
N ASN A 58 -1.32 3.81 -27.87
CA ASN A 58 -2.12 5.01 -27.79
C ASN A 58 -1.12 6.07 -27.37
N PHE A 59 -0.47 6.68 -28.36
CA PHE A 59 0.44 7.79 -28.19
C PHE A 59 -0.42 8.95 -27.70
N VAL A 60 -0.71 8.96 -26.40
CA VAL A 60 -1.17 10.15 -25.72
C VAL A 60 0.00 11.12 -25.87
N SER A 61 -0.27 12.26 -26.49
CA SER A 61 0.78 13.24 -26.75
C SER A 61 1.41 13.68 -25.42
N SER A 62 2.68 14.05 -25.43
CA SER A 62 3.35 14.59 -24.24
C SER A 62 2.64 15.83 -23.69
N GLU A 63 2.01 16.61 -24.57
CA GLU A 63 1.17 17.74 -24.20
C GLU A 63 -0.08 17.31 -23.43
N ASP A 64 -0.77 16.25 -23.85
CA ASP A 64 -1.94 15.71 -23.17
C ASP A 64 -1.59 15.09 -21.82
N LEU A 65 -0.46 14.39 -21.72
CA LEU A 65 0.05 13.88 -20.44
C LEU A 65 0.37 15.00 -19.47
N SER A 66 0.97 16.09 -19.94
CA SER A 66 1.24 17.28 -19.12
C SER A 66 -0.05 17.94 -18.62
N LYS A 67 -1.09 18.00 -19.47
CA LYS A 67 -2.41 18.52 -19.07
C LYS A 67 -3.07 17.65 -18.00
N ILE A 68 -3.03 16.32 -18.15
CA ILE A 68 -3.56 15.38 -17.14
C ILE A 68 -2.78 15.55 -15.83
N GLN A 69 -1.45 15.58 -15.91
CA GLN A 69 -0.61 15.73 -14.73
C GLN A 69 -0.91 17.00 -13.94
N ASN A 70 -1.01 18.15 -14.60
CA ASN A 70 -1.32 19.41 -13.93
C ASN A 70 -2.74 19.45 -13.33
N LYS A 71 -3.66 18.57 -13.77
CA LYS A 71 -4.97 18.41 -13.13
C LYS A 71 -4.87 17.63 -11.82
N VAL A 72 -4.09 16.55 -11.81
CA VAL A 72 -3.96 15.63 -10.66
C VAL A 72 -2.96 16.15 -9.63
N LEU A 73 -1.74 16.43 -10.07
CA LEU A 73 -0.60 16.72 -9.21
C LEU A 73 -0.33 18.22 -9.21
N LYS A 74 -0.90 18.90 -8.21
CA LYS A 74 -0.67 20.33 -7.97
C LYS A 74 0.66 20.56 -7.25
N ASP A 75 1.23 21.75 -7.37
CA ASP A 75 2.49 22.14 -6.69
C ASP A 75 2.46 21.85 -5.19
N LYS A 76 1.34 22.11 -4.53
CA LYS A 76 1.10 21.79 -3.12
C LYS A 76 -0.39 21.74 -2.78
N TYR A 77 -0.71 21.03 -1.70
CA TYR A 77 -1.99 21.07 -1.03
C TYR A 77 -1.82 21.67 0.37
N ILE A 78 -2.57 22.75 0.64
CA ILE A 78 -2.58 23.40 1.95
C ILE A 78 -3.88 23.06 2.63
N PHE A 79 -3.76 22.50 3.83
CA PHE A 79 -4.89 22.08 4.63
C PHE A 79 -4.86 22.83 5.97
N LYS A 80 -5.89 23.65 6.22
CA LYS A 80 -6.01 24.38 7.49
C LYS A 80 -6.51 23.41 8.54
N ILE A 81 -5.63 23.01 9.44
CA ILE A 81 -5.93 22.09 10.54
C ILE A 81 -5.07 22.46 11.74
N LYS A 82 -5.62 22.38 12.95
CA LYS A 82 -4.86 22.62 14.16
C LYS A 82 -3.93 21.44 14.41
N TRP A 83 -2.67 21.58 14.01
CA TRP A 83 -1.61 20.65 14.36
C TRP A 83 -1.10 20.91 15.78
N GLY A 84 -1.10 22.17 16.22
CA GLY A 84 -0.78 22.51 17.61
C GLY A 84 0.65 22.14 17.98
N ASP A 85 0.80 21.59 19.19
CA ASP A 85 2.03 21.03 19.73
C ASP A 85 2.14 19.51 19.49
N LEU A 86 1.33 18.93 18.59
CA LEU A 86 1.24 17.48 18.41
C LEU A 86 2.59 16.83 18.11
N GLY A 87 3.33 17.36 17.14
CA GLY A 87 4.67 16.85 16.82
C GLY A 87 5.63 16.96 18.00
N LYS A 88 5.58 18.05 18.77
CA LYS A 88 6.40 18.22 19.97
C LYS A 88 6.15 17.10 20.97
N ARG A 89 4.87 16.81 21.29
CA ARG A 89 4.49 15.73 22.21
C ARG A 89 4.96 14.36 21.70
N MET A 90 4.80 14.09 20.41
CA MET A 90 5.27 12.83 19.80
C MET A 90 6.79 12.64 19.93
N VAL A 91 7.57 13.72 19.93
CA VAL A 91 9.02 13.65 20.18
C VAL A 91 9.32 13.45 21.65
N GLU A 92 8.64 14.18 22.54
CA GLU A 92 8.81 14.06 24.00
C GLU A 92 8.47 12.65 24.50
N ASP A 93 7.45 12.02 23.93
CA ASP A 93 6.99 10.68 24.26
C ASP A 93 7.79 9.56 23.57
N GLY A 94 8.79 9.92 22.76
CA GLY A 94 9.67 8.97 22.05
C GLY A 94 9.04 8.32 20.82
N VAL A 95 7.81 8.66 20.46
CA VAL A 95 7.16 8.15 19.25
C VAL A 95 7.96 8.52 18.02
N ILE A 96 8.47 9.76 17.94
CA ILE A 96 9.36 10.21 16.87
C ILE A 96 10.72 10.60 17.45
N ASP A 97 11.77 9.95 16.96
CA ASP A 97 13.15 10.39 17.03
C ASP A 97 13.45 11.28 15.81
N LYS A 98 13.71 12.56 16.05
CA LYS A 98 13.92 13.54 14.98
C LYS A 98 15.17 13.26 14.15
N VAL A 99 16.22 12.66 14.73
CA VAL A 99 17.44 12.33 14.00
C VAL A 99 17.15 11.17 13.06
N LYS A 100 16.46 10.13 13.55
CA LYS A 100 16.05 9.01 12.68
C LYS A 100 15.11 9.46 11.57
N LEU A 101 14.16 10.34 11.88
CA LEU A 101 13.28 10.92 10.86
C LEU A 101 14.07 11.73 9.82
N ALA A 102 15.00 12.59 10.25
CA ALA A 102 15.85 13.36 9.33
C ALA A 102 16.69 12.46 8.41
N GLN A 103 17.27 11.40 8.97
CA GLN A 103 18.03 10.42 8.22
C GLN A 103 17.15 9.66 7.22
N ALA A 104 15.93 9.28 7.61
CA ALA A 104 14.99 8.56 6.74
C ALA A 104 14.54 9.42 5.54
N ILE A 105 14.28 10.71 5.74
CA ILE A 105 13.73 11.57 4.67
C ILE A 105 14.80 12.26 3.82
N GLY A 106 16.01 12.47 4.36
CA GLY A 106 17.03 13.31 3.73
C GLY A 106 18.46 12.80 3.86
N GLY A 107 18.71 11.75 4.65
CA GLY A 107 20.07 11.23 4.90
C GLY A 107 20.93 12.13 5.78
N GLU A 108 20.33 13.12 6.45
CA GLU A 108 20.99 14.11 7.30
C GLU A 108 20.59 13.92 8.77
N ASP A 109 21.39 14.43 9.72
CA ASP A 109 21.08 14.32 11.15
C ASP A 109 20.06 15.36 11.66
N GLU A 110 19.78 16.40 10.86
CA GLU A 110 18.86 17.48 11.22
C GLU A 110 17.76 17.65 10.16
N LEU A 111 16.53 17.91 10.64
CA LEU A 111 15.42 18.25 9.75
C LEU A 111 15.60 19.64 9.13
N PRO A 112 15.27 19.81 7.84
CA PRO A 112 15.12 21.13 7.24
C PRO A 112 14.18 22.02 8.07
N LYS A 113 14.52 23.31 8.23
CA LYS A 113 13.77 24.25 9.09
C LYS A 113 12.29 24.35 8.74
N ASP A 114 11.94 24.20 7.46
CA ASP A 114 10.58 24.24 6.97
C ASP A 114 9.74 23.01 7.36
N LEU A 115 10.38 21.89 7.71
CA LEU A 115 9.76 20.69 8.30
C LEU A 115 9.86 20.71 9.83
N ASP A 116 10.98 21.17 10.38
CA ASP A 116 11.24 21.22 11.82
C ASP A 116 10.19 22.04 12.61
N LYS A 117 9.57 23.02 11.95
CA LYS A 117 8.50 23.85 12.51
C LYS A 117 7.29 23.04 13.00
N TYR A 118 7.07 21.81 12.51
CA TYR A 118 5.99 20.92 12.95
C TYR A 118 6.28 20.24 14.30
N PHE A 119 7.52 20.36 14.82
CA PHE A 119 7.93 19.83 16.12
C PHE A 119 8.24 20.90 17.17
N THR A 120 8.33 22.17 16.76
CA THR A 120 8.85 23.25 17.62
C THR A 120 7.86 24.38 17.88
N GLY A 121 6.72 24.44 17.18
CA GLY A 121 5.75 25.52 17.34
C GLY A 121 4.31 25.11 17.09
N ASP A 122 3.38 25.99 17.48
CA ASP A 122 1.94 25.84 17.22
C ASP A 122 1.65 26.05 15.73
N GLN A 123 1.37 24.96 15.02
CA GLN A 123 1.01 25.00 13.61
C GLN A 123 -0.51 24.86 13.43
N ASN A 124 -1.09 25.74 12.60
CA ASN A 124 -2.53 25.74 12.29
C ASN A 124 -2.83 25.38 10.83
N LYS A 125 -1.86 24.76 10.15
CA LYS A 125 -1.99 24.22 8.80
C LYS A 125 -0.93 23.17 8.52
N ILE A 126 -1.26 22.25 7.62
CA ILE A 126 -0.35 21.29 7.00
C ILE A 126 -0.15 21.70 5.54
N GLU A 127 1.09 21.63 5.06
CA GLU A 127 1.44 21.85 3.65
C GLU A 127 2.12 20.59 3.12
N VAL A 128 1.47 19.88 2.21
CA VAL A 128 2.00 18.68 1.55
C VAL A 128 2.27 18.97 0.08
N ASN A 129 3.40 18.46 -0.42
CA ASN A 129 3.83 18.50 -1.81
C ASN A 129 4.71 17.28 -2.09
N GLN A 130 5.20 17.14 -3.32
CA GLN A 130 6.07 16.02 -3.69
C GLN A 130 7.39 15.98 -2.89
N GLY A 131 7.97 17.13 -2.55
CA GLY A 131 9.24 17.22 -1.84
C GLY A 131 9.16 16.88 -0.35
N ASN A 132 7.97 16.85 0.25
CA ASN A 132 7.78 16.48 1.66
C ASN A 132 6.74 15.36 1.87
N ALA A 133 6.37 14.64 0.81
CA ALA A 133 5.42 13.54 0.90
C ALA A 133 5.91 12.44 1.86
N GLN A 134 7.20 12.10 1.80
CA GLN A 134 7.84 11.11 2.69
C GLN A 134 7.76 11.55 4.16
N PHE A 135 8.08 12.81 4.44
CA PHE A 135 7.95 13.39 5.78
C PHE A 135 6.53 13.21 6.33
N TRP A 136 5.51 13.49 5.53
CA TRP A 136 4.14 13.40 6.00
C TRP A 136 3.65 11.97 6.21
N VAL A 137 4.04 11.01 5.36
CA VAL A 137 3.69 9.61 5.64
C VAL A 137 4.34 9.14 6.93
N ASP A 138 5.61 9.48 7.17
CA ASP A 138 6.33 9.03 8.36
C ASP A 138 5.81 9.67 9.66
N VAL A 139 5.53 10.97 9.65
CA VAL A 139 4.98 11.67 10.82
C VAL A 139 3.56 11.19 11.13
N LEU A 140 2.71 11.06 10.12
CA LEU A 140 1.35 10.59 10.32
C LEU A 140 1.30 9.09 10.66
N TRP A 141 2.24 8.29 10.15
CA TRP A 141 2.40 6.89 10.54
C TRP A 141 2.67 6.79 12.05
N GLY A 142 3.64 7.55 12.56
CA GLY A 142 3.89 7.62 14.00
C GLY A 142 2.66 8.05 14.79
N LEU A 143 1.90 9.02 14.28
CA LEU A 143 0.67 9.50 14.92
C LEU A 143 -0.39 8.39 14.99
N GLY A 144 -0.68 7.74 13.86
CA GLY A 144 -1.67 6.67 13.80
C GLY A 144 -1.27 5.46 14.64
N LEU A 145 0.02 5.07 14.63
CA LEU A 145 0.52 3.97 15.45
C LEU A 145 0.36 4.26 16.94
N ALA A 146 0.71 5.48 17.35
CA ALA A 146 0.82 5.83 18.75
C ALA A 146 -0.50 6.28 19.39
N ASN A 147 -1.40 6.89 18.61
CA ASN A 147 -2.66 7.37 19.12
C ASN A 147 -3.57 6.19 19.51
N LYS A 148 -4.13 6.24 20.71
CA LYS A 148 -5.03 5.22 21.21
C LYS A 148 -6.33 5.21 20.40
N ASN A 149 -6.64 4.09 19.74
CA ASN A 149 -7.85 3.93 18.95
C ASN A 149 -8.43 2.51 18.99
N LYS A 150 -9.76 2.39 19.02
CA LYS A 150 -10.45 1.10 18.96
C LYS A 150 -10.16 0.29 17.70
N ILE A 151 -9.86 0.94 16.57
CA ILE A 151 -9.46 0.26 15.33
C ILE A 151 -8.18 -0.57 15.55
N LEU A 152 -7.27 -0.09 16.40
CA LEU A 152 -6.02 -0.79 16.71
C LEU A 152 -6.18 -1.84 17.81
N GLU A 153 -7.05 -1.60 18.80
CA GLU A 153 -7.24 -2.48 19.95
C GLU A 153 -8.28 -3.59 19.72
N GLU A 154 -9.23 -3.38 18.80
CA GLU A 154 -10.39 -4.26 18.59
C GLU A 154 -10.58 -4.65 17.11
N GLY A 155 -9.82 -4.04 16.19
CA GLY A 155 -9.96 -4.25 14.74
C GLY A 155 -9.04 -5.32 14.17
N ASP A 156 -8.89 -5.30 12.83
CA ASP A 156 -8.22 -6.34 12.05
C ASP A 156 -6.74 -6.55 12.41
N MET A 157 -6.09 -5.53 12.98
CA MET A 157 -4.73 -5.63 13.52
C MET A 157 -4.59 -6.66 14.65
N MET A 158 -5.70 -7.05 15.29
CA MET A 158 -5.72 -8.03 16.38
C MET A 158 -6.13 -9.44 15.93
N MET A 159 -6.38 -9.69 14.64
CA MET A 159 -6.86 -11.01 14.16
C MET A 159 -5.91 -12.16 14.47
N GLU A 160 -4.60 -11.91 14.53
CA GLU A 160 -3.57 -12.93 14.83
C GLU A 160 -3.07 -12.85 16.29
N ASP A 161 -3.79 -12.14 17.16
CA ASP A 161 -3.41 -11.84 18.56
C ASP A 161 -2.02 -11.16 18.74
N ASP A 162 -1.36 -10.79 17.64
CA ASP A 162 -0.05 -10.14 17.62
C ASP A 162 0.00 -9.04 16.55
N ALA A 163 -0.22 -7.79 16.97
CA ALA A 163 -0.16 -6.65 16.08
C ALA A 163 1.28 -6.32 15.62
N SER A 164 2.34 -6.89 16.21
CA SER A 164 3.75 -6.57 15.88
C SER A 164 4.21 -7.11 14.53
N ILE A 165 3.47 -8.06 13.96
CA ILE A 165 3.84 -8.76 12.72
C ILE A 165 3.63 -7.90 11.46
N PHE A 166 2.85 -6.83 11.56
CA PHE A 166 2.47 -6.00 10.42
C PHE A 166 3.56 -4.99 10.06
N ALA A 167 3.60 -4.59 8.79
CA ALA A 167 4.58 -3.61 8.33
C ALA A 167 4.41 -2.25 9.03
N SER A 168 3.18 -1.90 9.44
CA SER A 168 2.88 -0.69 10.19
C SER A 168 3.43 -0.67 11.61
N THR A 169 3.82 -1.80 12.19
CA THR A 169 4.27 -1.89 13.58
C THR A 169 5.69 -2.45 13.65
N GLY A 170 5.91 -3.66 13.16
CA GLY A 170 7.23 -4.28 13.09
C GLY A 170 8.21 -3.55 12.16
N GLY A 171 7.71 -2.74 11.23
CA GLY A 171 8.51 -1.86 10.39
C GLY A 171 8.82 -0.49 11.01
N TRP A 172 8.18 -0.11 12.11
CA TRP A 172 8.38 1.19 12.73
C TRP A 172 9.77 1.26 13.36
N SER A 173 10.60 2.16 12.85
CA SER A 173 11.98 2.34 13.32
C SER A 173 12.31 3.79 13.65
N LEU A 174 11.36 4.70 13.42
CA LEU A 174 11.55 6.15 13.55
C LEU A 174 11.30 6.67 14.98
N GLY A 175 10.89 5.80 15.91
CA GLY A 175 10.76 6.11 17.33
C GLY A 175 11.92 5.61 18.18
N ALA A 176 11.87 5.92 19.47
CA ALA A 176 12.73 5.34 20.51
C ALA A 176 12.11 4.04 21.04
N GLY A 177 12.95 3.08 21.45
CA GLY A 177 12.46 1.82 22.04
C GLY A 177 11.76 0.89 21.05
N ASP A 178 10.91 0.01 21.58
CA ASP A 178 10.14 -0.96 20.81
C ASP A 178 8.84 -0.32 20.28
N PRO A 179 8.47 -0.52 19.01
CA PRO A 179 7.20 0.00 18.47
C PRO A 179 5.96 -0.34 19.29
N MET A 180 5.93 -1.52 19.92
CA MET A 180 4.81 -1.97 20.72
C MET A 180 4.69 -1.26 22.07
N ASP A 181 5.74 -0.56 22.51
CA ASP A 181 5.68 0.36 23.65
C ASP A 181 4.86 1.62 23.33
N HIS A 182 4.64 1.91 22.04
CA HIS A 182 3.87 3.05 21.58
C HIS A 182 2.51 2.69 20.98
N TYR A 183 2.36 1.47 20.46
CA TYR A 183 1.15 1.00 19.80
C TYR A 183 -0.14 1.25 20.61
N SER A 184 -1.00 2.13 20.10
CA SER A 184 -2.28 2.53 20.70
C SER A 184 -2.17 2.94 22.18
N ARG A 185 -1.08 3.62 22.58
CA ARG A 185 -0.83 3.99 23.99
C ARG A 185 -1.20 5.42 24.34
N HIS A 186 -0.96 6.36 23.44
CA HIS A 186 -0.96 7.78 23.74
C HIS A 186 -2.32 8.41 23.44
N SER A 187 -2.76 9.35 24.27
CA SER A 187 -4.05 10.05 24.07
C SER A 187 -3.84 11.39 23.36
N TYR A 188 -3.22 11.37 22.18
CA TYR A 188 -2.97 12.60 21.42
C TYR A 188 -4.25 13.22 20.89
N ILE A 189 -5.16 12.35 20.44
CA ILE A 189 -6.47 12.66 19.88
C ILE A 189 -7.51 11.85 20.65
N THR A 190 -8.48 12.53 21.25
CA THR A 190 -9.61 11.88 21.93
C THR A 190 -10.87 12.06 21.09
N LEU A 191 -11.50 10.95 20.74
CA LEU A 191 -12.72 10.93 19.93
C LEU A 191 -13.93 10.63 20.82
N SER A 192 -15.04 11.31 20.58
CA SER A 192 -16.36 10.87 21.04
C SER A 192 -16.79 9.59 20.32
N GLU A 193 -17.83 8.91 20.82
CA GLU A 193 -18.34 7.70 20.17
C GLU A 193 -18.82 7.97 18.72
N GLU A 194 -19.44 9.12 18.47
CA GLU A 194 -19.89 9.52 17.13
C GLU A 194 -18.70 9.80 16.19
N GLN A 195 -17.67 10.46 16.71
CA GLN A 195 -16.42 10.67 15.98
C GLN A 195 -15.73 9.35 15.67
N GLN A 196 -15.62 8.43 16.64
CA GLN A 196 -15.04 7.11 16.41
C GLN A 196 -15.80 6.34 15.32
N LYS A 197 -17.13 6.37 15.34
CA LYS A 197 -17.96 5.77 14.28
C LYS A 197 -17.66 6.37 12.92
N THR A 198 -17.49 7.70 12.86
CA THR A 198 -17.12 8.42 11.64
C THR A 198 -15.73 8.02 11.15
N VAL A 199 -14.74 7.89 12.03
CA VAL A 199 -13.40 7.38 11.69
C VAL A 199 -13.50 5.97 11.10
N SER A 200 -14.19 5.04 11.77
CA SER A 200 -14.34 3.66 11.29
C SER A 200 -15.03 3.59 9.92
N GLU A 201 -16.07 4.39 9.69
CA GLU A 201 -16.76 4.44 8.40
C GLU A 201 -15.86 4.96 7.26
N ILE A 202 -15.12 6.05 7.52
CA ILE A 202 -14.24 6.64 6.51
C ILE A 202 -13.05 5.71 6.25
N ALA A 203 -12.39 5.24 7.30
CA ALA A 203 -11.23 4.35 7.20
C ALA A 203 -11.57 3.05 6.45
N GLY A 204 -12.76 2.48 6.68
CA GLY A 204 -13.23 1.30 5.97
C GLY A 204 -13.51 1.51 4.47
N SER A 205 -13.45 2.75 3.98
CA SER A 205 -13.73 3.09 2.58
C SER A 205 -12.53 3.65 1.82
N ILE A 206 -11.38 3.84 2.49
CA ILE A 206 -10.17 4.40 1.90
C ILE A 206 -9.12 3.30 1.77
N TYR A 207 -8.64 3.10 0.55
CA TYR A 207 -7.60 2.13 0.20
C TYR A 207 -6.31 2.86 -0.21
N ARG A 208 -5.20 2.11 -0.23
CA ARG A 208 -3.90 2.58 -0.73
C ARG A 208 -3.26 1.59 -1.72
N PRO A 209 -2.55 2.05 -2.77
CA PRO A 209 -2.11 1.19 -3.86
C PRO A 209 -1.06 0.13 -3.47
N CYS A 210 -0.50 0.23 -2.27
CA CYS A 210 0.51 -0.71 -1.77
C CYS A 210 -0.04 -1.95 -1.04
N CYS A 211 -1.37 -2.08 -0.81
CA CYS A 211 -1.99 -3.37 -0.41
C CYS A 211 -3.48 -3.47 -0.79
N GLY A 212 -4.11 -4.61 -0.48
CA GLY A 212 -5.53 -4.84 -0.70
C GLY A 212 -6.48 -4.41 0.43
N ASN A 213 -5.97 -4.11 1.62
CA ASN A 213 -6.77 -3.76 2.80
C ASN A 213 -7.15 -2.27 2.84
N SER A 214 -8.30 -1.98 3.46
CA SER A 214 -8.74 -0.62 3.74
C SER A 214 -7.95 0.01 4.89
N THR A 215 -8.09 1.31 5.10
CA THR A 215 -7.46 2.03 6.22
C THR A 215 -7.98 1.57 7.60
N ALA A 216 -9.14 0.91 7.66
CA ALA A 216 -9.63 0.27 8.89
C ALA A 216 -8.79 -0.97 9.28
N PHE A 217 -7.95 -1.47 8.37
CA PHE A 217 -6.90 -2.43 8.66
C PHE A 217 -5.54 -1.80 8.30
N PRO A 218 -4.97 -0.97 9.20
CA PRO A 218 -3.76 -0.20 8.94
C PRO A 218 -2.48 -1.05 9.04
N ASP A 219 -2.35 -2.06 8.18
CA ASP A 219 -1.28 -3.07 8.16
C ASP A 219 0.07 -2.59 7.58
N CYS A 220 0.13 -1.38 7.00
CA CYS A 220 1.37 -0.71 6.59
C CYS A 220 1.48 0.72 7.10
N ASN A 221 2.66 1.31 6.90
CA ASN A 221 2.94 2.73 7.10
C ASN A 221 1.88 3.67 6.49
N HIS A 222 1.51 3.52 5.22
CA HIS A 222 0.53 4.39 4.56
C HIS A 222 -0.90 4.27 5.11
N GLY A 223 -1.33 3.05 5.46
CA GLY A 223 -2.63 2.80 6.09
C GLY A 223 -2.67 3.40 7.49
N MET A 224 -1.62 3.18 8.28
CA MET A 224 -1.49 3.78 9.61
C MET A 224 -1.40 5.31 9.57
N ALA A 225 -0.68 5.86 8.59
CA ALA A 225 -0.62 7.30 8.35
C ALA A 225 -1.97 7.90 7.98
N MET A 226 -2.70 7.22 7.08
CA MET A 226 -4.04 7.64 6.70
C MET A 226 -5.01 7.58 7.88
N LEU A 227 -4.90 6.56 8.74
CA LEU A 227 -5.68 6.49 9.97
C LEU A 227 -5.42 7.70 10.88
N GLY A 228 -4.16 8.02 11.17
CA GLY A 228 -3.79 9.18 12.00
C GLY A 228 -4.30 10.52 11.43
N LEU A 229 -4.28 10.68 10.10
CA LEU A 229 -4.86 11.85 9.43
C LEU A 229 -6.38 11.93 9.61
N ILE A 230 -7.10 10.82 9.40
CA ILE A 230 -8.56 10.75 9.54
C ILE A 230 -8.95 11.06 10.99
N GLU A 231 -8.28 10.46 11.97
CA GLU A 231 -8.53 10.74 13.40
C GLU A 231 -8.36 12.22 13.72
N LEU A 232 -7.26 12.83 13.25
CA LEU A 232 -6.98 14.24 13.51
C LEU A 232 -8.08 15.14 12.91
N MET A 233 -8.51 14.86 11.68
CA MET A 233 -9.57 15.63 11.03
C MET A 233 -10.94 15.41 11.71
N VAL A 234 -11.30 14.18 12.02
CA VAL A 234 -12.59 13.90 12.67
C VAL A 234 -12.66 14.53 14.06
N SER A 235 -11.55 14.52 14.83
CA SER A 235 -11.49 15.18 16.15
C SER A 235 -11.75 16.69 16.10
N GLN A 236 -11.51 17.30 14.94
CA GLN A 236 -11.71 18.73 14.68
C GLN A 236 -13.01 19.01 13.91
N ASN A 237 -13.90 18.01 13.81
CA ASN A 237 -15.24 18.12 13.21
C ASN A 237 -15.24 18.50 11.72
N PHE A 238 -14.21 18.12 10.98
CA PHE A 238 -14.25 18.23 9.52
C PHE A 238 -15.36 17.36 8.93
N SER A 239 -15.99 17.84 7.86
CA SER A 239 -16.99 17.06 7.13
C SER A 239 -16.35 15.85 6.44
N LYS A 240 -17.14 14.79 6.19
CA LYS A 240 -16.68 13.61 5.45
C LYS A 240 -16.09 13.98 4.09
N ASP A 241 -16.70 14.93 3.38
CA ASP A 241 -16.24 15.39 2.07
C ASP A 241 -14.86 16.06 2.14
N GLU A 242 -14.61 16.88 3.17
CA GLU A 242 -13.28 17.47 3.41
C GLU A 242 -12.23 16.42 3.75
N ILE A 243 -12.63 15.38 4.51
CA ILE A 243 -11.75 14.26 4.86
C ILE A 243 -11.39 13.47 3.61
N TYR A 244 -12.35 13.05 2.78
CA TYR A 244 -12.05 12.33 1.55
C TYR A 244 -11.22 13.16 0.58
N LYS A 245 -11.50 14.47 0.45
CA LYS A 245 -10.70 15.37 -0.39
C LYS A 245 -9.25 15.47 0.11
N THR A 246 -9.06 15.56 1.41
CA THR A 246 -7.73 15.65 2.02
C THR A 246 -6.98 14.32 1.93
N ALA A 247 -7.64 13.20 2.23
CA ALA A 247 -7.09 11.87 2.05
C ALA A 247 -6.65 11.62 0.60
N LEU A 248 -7.46 12.02 -0.39
CA LEU A 248 -7.10 11.92 -1.80
C LEU A 248 -5.86 12.76 -2.13
N ALA A 249 -5.75 13.97 -1.58
CA ALA A 249 -4.57 14.80 -1.79
C ALA A 249 -3.29 14.14 -1.23
N PHE A 250 -3.33 13.61 -0.01
CA PHE A 250 -2.19 12.92 0.59
C PHE A 250 -1.82 11.66 -0.20
N ASN A 251 -2.78 10.79 -0.52
CA ASN A 251 -2.53 9.63 -1.35
C ASN A 251 -2.00 10.02 -2.75
N THR A 252 -2.43 11.15 -3.33
CA THR A 252 -1.91 11.64 -4.61
C THR A 252 -0.43 11.99 -4.53
N TYR A 253 0.04 12.54 -3.41
CA TYR A 253 1.47 12.81 -3.22
C TYR A 253 2.27 11.57 -2.82
N TRP A 254 1.67 10.61 -2.12
CA TRP A 254 2.31 9.33 -1.78
C TRP A 254 2.38 8.36 -2.97
N PHE A 255 1.38 8.39 -3.85
CA PHE A 255 1.25 7.47 -5.00
C PHE A 255 0.94 8.22 -6.31
N PRO A 256 1.80 9.17 -6.72
CA PRO A 256 1.48 10.05 -7.84
C PRO A 256 1.21 9.28 -9.15
N GLN A 257 1.94 8.20 -9.41
CA GLN A 257 1.71 7.35 -10.59
C GLN A 257 0.28 6.80 -10.62
N THR A 258 -0.22 6.28 -9.49
CA THR A 258 -1.56 5.67 -9.43
C THR A 258 -2.66 6.66 -9.79
N TYR A 259 -2.59 7.89 -9.28
CA TYR A 259 -3.64 8.88 -9.54
C TYR A 259 -3.51 9.51 -10.92
N LEU A 260 -2.31 9.58 -11.48
CA LEU A 260 -2.10 9.96 -12.88
C LEU A 260 -2.68 8.91 -13.83
N ASP A 261 -2.40 7.62 -13.59
CA ASP A 261 -2.95 6.51 -14.35
C ASP A 261 -4.47 6.45 -14.22
N SER A 262 -5.02 6.67 -13.02
CA SER A 262 -6.47 6.78 -12.79
C SER A 262 -7.10 7.91 -13.61
N ALA A 263 -6.46 9.08 -13.69
CA ALA A 263 -6.95 10.19 -14.48
C ALA A 263 -6.92 9.89 -15.99
N LEU A 264 -5.86 9.24 -16.48
CA LEU A 264 -5.78 8.82 -17.88
C LEU A 264 -6.83 7.75 -18.20
N TYR A 265 -7.01 6.77 -17.31
CA TYR A 265 -8.05 5.75 -17.43
C TYR A 265 -9.44 6.37 -17.53
N LEU A 266 -9.76 7.30 -16.63
CA LEU A 266 -11.04 8.01 -16.66
C LEU A 266 -11.23 8.78 -17.96
N GLN A 267 -10.20 9.51 -18.42
CA GLN A 267 -10.25 10.24 -19.67
C GLN A 267 -10.48 9.32 -20.88
N LYS A 268 -9.79 8.17 -20.95
CA LYS A 268 -10.00 7.15 -22.00
C LYS A 268 -11.43 6.61 -22.01
N ASN A 269 -12.08 6.61 -20.85
CA ASN A 269 -13.47 6.17 -20.65
C ASN A 269 -14.49 7.34 -20.66
N GLY A 270 -14.10 8.51 -21.17
CA GLY A 270 -15.01 9.66 -21.33
C GLY A 270 -15.45 10.32 -20.02
N LYS A 271 -14.75 10.04 -18.91
CA LYS A 271 -14.99 10.64 -17.60
C LYS A 271 -13.94 11.71 -17.28
N ASP A 272 -14.37 12.76 -16.60
CA ASP A 272 -13.49 13.84 -16.14
C ASP A 272 -13.04 13.56 -14.70
N TYR A 273 -11.73 13.44 -14.47
CA TYR A 273 -11.14 13.15 -13.16
C TYR A 273 -11.62 14.12 -12.07
N GLU A 274 -11.75 15.41 -12.38
CA GLU A 274 -12.17 16.44 -11.42
C GLU A 274 -13.65 16.33 -11.03
N LYS A 275 -14.45 15.54 -11.76
CA LYS A 275 -15.87 15.29 -11.47
C LYS A 275 -16.11 13.96 -10.74
N VAL A 276 -15.09 13.11 -10.61
CA VAL A 276 -15.17 11.87 -9.85
C VAL A 276 -15.03 12.20 -8.37
N SER A 277 -15.88 11.61 -7.53
CA SER A 277 -15.83 11.90 -6.10
C SER A 277 -14.51 11.40 -5.48
N PRO A 278 -13.92 12.12 -4.50
CA PRO A 278 -12.71 11.65 -3.84
C PRO A 278 -12.87 10.27 -3.18
N LYS A 279 -14.07 9.97 -2.65
CA LYS A 279 -14.39 8.64 -2.11
C LYS A 279 -14.31 7.53 -3.16
N GLU A 280 -14.76 7.79 -4.40
CA GLU A 280 -14.65 6.81 -5.50
C GLU A 280 -13.19 6.60 -5.91
N LEU A 281 -12.40 7.68 -6.03
CA LEU A 281 -10.97 7.58 -6.34
C LEU A 281 -10.18 6.86 -5.25
N LEU A 282 -10.58 6.97 -3.99
CA LEU A 282 -9.98 6.28 -2.83
C LEU A 282 -10.50 4.85 -2.62
N SER A 283 -11.51 4.42 -3.38
CA SER A 283 -12.14 3.11 -3.20
C SER A 283 -11.23 1.96 -3.62
N GLU A 284 -11.63 0.74 -3.26
CA GLU A 284 -10.93 -0.50 -3.62
C GLU A 284 -10.62 -0.59 -5.13
N ASN A 285 -11.56 -0.19 -5.99
CA ASN A 285 -11.43 -0.31 -7.45
C ASN A 285 -10.35 0.59 -8.05
N PHE A 286 -10.01 1.70 -7.38
CA PHE A 286 -9.03 2.67 -7.87
C PHE A 286 -7.73 2.61 -7.07
N SER A 287 -7.86 2.52 -5.75
CA SER A 287 -6.75 2.72 -4.82
C SER A 287 -6.32 1.45 -4.09
N SER A 288 -6.95 0.29 -4.23
CA SER A 288 -6.32 -0.94 -3.71
C SER A 288 -5.13 -1.36 -4.59
N ALA A 289 -4.26 -2.24 -4.11
CA ALA A 289 -3.20 -2.84 -4.91
C ALA A 289 -3.74 -3.48 -6.21
N MET A 290 -4.86 -4.21 -6.13
CA MET A 290 -5.45 -4.86 -7.29
C MET A 290 -6.14 -3.87 -8.24
N GLY A 291 -6.87 -2.89 -7.68
CA GLY A 291 -7.56 -1.87 -8.47
C GLY A 291 -6.57 -0.96 -9.22
N SER A 292 -5.56 -0.46 -8.52
CA SER A 292 -4.51 0.35 -9.11
C SER A 292 -3.70 -0.40 -10.16
N GLN A 293 -3.38 -1.68 -9.92
CA GLN A 293 -2.73 -2.53 -10.91
C GLN A 293 -3.59 -2.71 -12.17
N THR A 294 -4.88 -2.99 -12.00
CA THR A 294 -5.82 -3.17 -13.12
C THR A 294 -5.88 -1.90 -13.98
N ILE A 295 -6.00 -0.73 -13.35
CA ILE A 295 -5.96 0.56 -14.03
C ILE A 295 -4.63 0.75 -14.77
N SER A 296 -3.50 0.46 -14.12
CA SER A 296 -2.17 0.59 -14.72
C SER A 296 -2.01 -0.30 -15.97
N GLU A 297 -2.50 -1.54 -15.92
CA GLU A 297 -2.52 -2.47 -17.05
C GLU A 297 -3.39 -1.97 -18.21
N GLU A 298 -4.56 -1.40 -17.91
CA GLU A 298 -5.46 -0.82 -18.92
C GLU A 298 -4.91 0.45 -19.56
N VAL A 299 -4.20 1.30 -18.81
CA VAL A 299 -3.57 2.48 -19.39
C VAL A 299 -2.30 2.16 -20.17
N GLY A 300 -1.60 1.08 -19.79
CA GLY A 300 -0.33 0.64 -20.36
C GLY A 300 0.86 1.43 -19.81
N GLN A 301 2.05 1.20 -20.37
CA GLN A 301 3.24 1.94 -19.97
C GLN A 301 3.15 3.40 -20.41
N VAL A 302 3.15 4.32 -19.43
CA VAL A 302 3.12 5.77 -19.65
C VAL A 302 4.35 6.40 -19.01
N GLN A 303 5.05 7.25 -19.77
CA GLN A 303 6.15 8.06 -19.25
C GLN A 303 5.58 9.40 -18.81
N TRP A 304 5.23 9.53 -17.53
CA TRP A 304 4.69 10.78 -17.00
C TRP A 304 5.79 11.85 -16.86
N PRO A 305 5.51 13.10 -17.27
CA PRO A 305 6.48 14.20 -17.13
C PRO A 305 7.04 14.37 -15.72
N ALA A 306 6.27 14.05 -14.67
CA ALA A 306 6.67 14.15 -13.26
C ALA A 306 7.84 13.23 -12.87
N PHE A 307 8.09 12.13 -13.59
CA PHE A 307 9.07 11.11 -13.20
C PHE A 307 10.33 11.09 -14.07
N GLY A 308 10.42 11.94 -15.10
CA GLY A 308 11.55 11.95 -16.04
C GLY A 308 11.76 10.60 -16.77
N ASN A 309 12.93 10.42 -17.40
CA ASN A 309 13.31 9.21 -18.13
C ASN A 309 13.86 8.08 -17.22
N GLY A 310 13.23 7.83 -16.07
CA GLY A 310 13.69 6.78 -15.16
C GLY A 310 13.12 6.90 -13.76
N GLY A 311 11.90 6.41 -13.56
CA GLY A 311 11.30 6.39 -12.23
C GLY A 311 9.96 5.67 -12.19
N SER A 312 9.98 4.34 -12.33
CA SER A 312 8.91 3.53 -11.72
C SER A 312 9.22 3.46 -10.24
N CYS A 313 8.52 4.26 -9.44
CA CYS A 313 8.67 4.23 -7.99
C CYS A 313 7.75 3.11 -7.46
N GLY A 314 8.36 1.98 -7.09
CA GLY A 314 7.78 1.09 -6.11
C GLY A 314 7.63 1.84 -4.79
N ALA A 315 6.49 1.62 -4.15
CA ALA A 315 6.10 2.20 -2.86
C ALA A 315 7.11 1.90 -1.74
#